data_AF-A0A4D5RJX1-F1
#
_entry.id   AF-A0A4D5RJX1-F1
#
_cell.length_a   1.000
_cell.length_b   1.000
_cell.length_c   1.000
_cell.angle_alpha   90.00
_cell.angle_beta   90.00
_cell.angle_gamma   90.00
#
_symmetry.space_group_name_H-M   'P 1'
#
loop_
_entity.id
_entity.type
_entity.pdbx_description
1 polymer ?
#
loop_
_entity_poly.entity_id
_entity_poly.type
_entity_poly.pdbx_seq_one_letter_code
_entity_poly.pdbx_strand_id
1 'polypeptide(L)'
;MEVVGFRKSSNGISLADMPCEILVNICSYLDFHDLMRCSRVSRRLRDVCTHDTNWKGLCKKYWLETELPPGTTWRSHFRALHGDLRRYVHCYAQMKAAWEKIGRFMSQYCPVIAQSIKAGTTEEKLDEAERKLGVRFPDDLRCCYRIHNGQRLASPGLMGSMSIPSHYRSESLLDIETAIAGFQSREGLQGCMPLTFCLHSGLTQFIALKDTDGHLPQSVFYPSQDLTQGPRAHPIDAFITARSFLEWFTTYADMLENNEFVVLDNQPYRFFHEPGCELTTDNITVSVATCFVPELSSINPPHFFHTYRITMSMPEHALEKESCQLESRHWIITDENGLEERVDGRGVVGEYPVMCPGAYFSWVSCTSLSTTYGNMKGHFIMRNLETGDLSEVHCPVFHMKCLPYVTSVEREALKREREALKKAQ
;
A
#
# COMPACT_ATOMS: atom_id res chain seq x y z
N MET A 1 30.30 75.48 -6.51
CA MET A 1 30.19 74.06 -6.13
C MET A 1 28.72 73.76 -5.94
N GLU A 2 28.10 73.16 -6.96
CA GLU A 2 26.73 72.67 -6.91
C GLU A 2 26.65 71.50 -5.93
N VAL A 3 25.74 71.58 -4.96
CA VAL A 3 25.34 70.42 -4.16
C VAL A 3 24.26 69.72 -4.96
N VAL A 4 24.68 68.70 -5.71
CA VAL A 4 23.83 67.80 -6.49
C VAL A 4 22.85 67.12 -5.55
N GLY A 5 21.57 67.44 -5.70
CA GLY A 5 20.49 66.71 -5.07
C GLY A 5 20.41 65.29 -5.63
N PHE A 6 20.82 64.31 -4.84
CA PHE A 6 20.51 62.91 -5.11
C PHE A 6 19.02 62.66 -4.86
N ARG A 7 18.21 62.81 -5.92
CA ARG A 7 16.91 62.14 -6.00
C ARG A 7 17.16 60.64 -5.91
N LYS A 8 16.79 60.00 -4.79
CA LYS A 8 16.59 58.55 -4.76
C LYS A 8 15.38 58.23 -5.63
N SER A 9 15.62 57.84 -6.88
CA SER A 9 14.66 57.09 -7.69
C SER A 9 14.48 55.72 -7.04
N SER A 10 13.52 55.61 -6.12
CA SER A 10 12.99 54.31 -5.74
C SER A 10 11.98 53.87 -6.80
N ASN A 11 12.46 53.53 -8.00
CA ASN A 11 11.69 52.76 -8.97
C ASN A 11 11.64 51.28 -8.55
N GLY A 12 11.31 51.02 -7.28
CA GLY A 12 10.92 49.71 -6.82
C GLY A 12 9.41 49.62 -6.98
N ILE A 13 8.93 48.80 -7.90
CA ILE A 13 7.50 48.47 -8.00
C ILE A 13 7.07 47.96 -6.63
N SER A 14 6.25 48.72 -5.91
CA SER A 14 5.68 48.25 -4.65
C SER A 14 4.64 47.18 -4.97
N LEU A 15 4.46 46.21 -4.06
CA LEU A 15 3.35 45.25 -4.15
C LEU A 15 1.99 45.99 -4.24
N ALA A 16 1.93 47.21 -3.70
CA ALA A 16 0.77 48.09 -3.78
C ALA A 16 0.53 48.68 -5.17
N ASP A 17 1.48 48.61 -6.11
CA ASP A 17 1.34 49.20 -7.45
C ASP A 17 1.03 48.15 -8.53
N MET A 18 1.10 46.85 -8.20
CA MET A 18 0.89 45.76 -9.14
C MET A 18 -0.60 45.54 -9.49
N PRO A 19 -0.96 45.27 -10.76
CA PRO A 19 -2.33 44.95 -11.16
C PRO A 19 -3.00 43.87 -10.29
N CYS A 20 -4.31 44.01 -10.02
CA CYS A 20 -5.05 43.07 -9.17
C CYS A 20 -4.96 41.63 -9.67
N GLU A 21 -4.94 41.40 -10.98
CA GLU A 21 -4.79 40.07 -11.58
C GLU A 21 -3.45 39.41 -11.21
N ILE A 22 -2.36 40.18 -11.22
CA ILE A 22 -1.03 39.71 -10.80
C ILE A 22 -1.03 39.39 -9.31
N LEU A 23 -1.66 40.24 -8.49
CA LEU A 23 -1.77 40.00 -7.05
C LEU A 23 -2.63 38.78 -6.73
N VAL A 24 -3.71 38.53 -7.47
CA VAL A 24 -4.51 37.30 -7.34
C VAL A 24 -3.67 36.08 -7.71
N ASN A 25 -2.91 36.14 -8.82
CA ASN A 25 -2.03 35.05 -9.21
C ASN A 25 -0.97 34.75 -8.12
N ILE A 26 -0.32 35.78 -7.56
CA ILE A 26 0.61 35.62 -6.44
C ILE A 26 -0.09 35.00 -5.23
N CYS A 27 -1.27 35.49 -4.86
CA CYS A 27 -2.04 34.95 -3.73
C CYS A 27 -2.48 33.51 -3.94
N SER A 28 -2.61 33.04 -5.19
CA SER A 28 -3.00 31.66 -5.50
C SER A 28 -1.95 30.62 -5.07
N TYR A 29 -0.70 31.03 -4.86
CA TYR A 29 0.37 30.18 -4.32
C TYR A 29 0.42 30.14 -2.79
N LEU A 30 -0.32 31.02 -2.10
CA LEU A 30 -0.34 31.07 -0.63
C LEU A 30 -1.21 29.95 -0.06
N ASP A 31 -0.87 29.48 1.13
CA ASP A 31 -1.79 28.67 1.92
C ASP A 31 -2.89 29.52 2.55
N PHE A 32 -3.89 28.87 3.14
CA PHE A 32 -5.02 29.58 3.73
C PHE A 32 -4.63 30.42 4.96
N HIS A 33 -3.55 30.07 5.68
CA HIS A 33 -3.08 30.84 6.83
C HIS A 33 -2.46 32.16 6.37
N ASP A 34 -1.58 32.11 5.39
CA ASP A 34 -0.90 33.28 4.86
C ASP A 34 -1.85 34.17 4.08
N LEU A 35 -2.77 33.59 3.31
CA LEU A 35 -3.82 34.34 2.64
C LEU A 35 -4.72 35.09 3.64
N MET A 36 -5.04 34.47 4.78
CA MET A 36 -5.75 35.15 5.87
C MET A 36 -4.92 36.24 6.54
N ARG A 37 -3.60 36.07 6.69
CA ARG A 37 -2.71 37.12 7.21
C ARG A 37 -2.60 38.29 6.23
N CYS A 38 -2.38 38.04 4.95
CA CYS A 38 -2.33 39.05 3.88
C CYS A 38 -3.61 39.88 3.82
N SER A 39 -4.77 39.24 4.00
CA SER A 39 -6.08 39.93 4.01
C SER A 39 -6.25 40.97 5.13
N ARG A 40 -5.37 40.95 6.15
CA ARG A 40 -5.38 41.89 7.28
C ARG A 40 -4.46 43.09 7.08
N VAL A 41 -3.59 43.07 6.06
CA VAL A 41 -2.57 44.09 5.85
C VAL A 41 -3.15 45.39 5.25
N SER A 42 -4.04 45.29 4.26
CA SER A 42 -4.69 46.45 3.64
C SER A 42 -6.06 46.10 3.05
N ARG A 43 -6.89 47.10 2.75
CA ARG A 43 -8.20 46.87 2.09
C ARG A 43 -8.04 46.22 0.72
N ARG A 44 -7.09 46.69 -0.08
CA ARG A 44 -6.82 46.11 -1.41
C ARG A 44 -6.37 44.66 -1.33
N LEU A 45 -5.45 44.33 -0.42
CA LEU A 45 -5.02 42.93 -0.23
C LEU A 45 -6.14 42.07 0.32
N ARG A 46 -7.03 42.62 1.15
CA ARG A 46 -8.25 41.93 1.55
C ARG A 46 -9.08 41.55 0.33
N ASP A 47 -9.40 42.50 -0.54
CA ASP A 47 -10.24 42.25 -1.72
C ASP A 47 -9.62 41.19 -2.64
N VAL A 48 -8.31 41.29 -2.89
CA VAL A 48 -7.53 40.30 -3.65
C VAL A 48 -7.55 38.92 -2.99
N CYS A 49 -7.31 38.82 -1.68
CA CYS A 49 -7.32 37.55 -0.96
C CYS A 49 -8.73 36.93 -0.94
N THR A 50 -9.79 37.75 -0.95
CA THR A 50 -11.17 37.24 -1.00
C THR A 50 -11.60 36.76 -2.38
N HIS A 51 -10.78 36.93 -3.41
CA HIS A 51 -11.08 36.47 -4.76
C HIS A 51 -11.28 34.95 -4.81
N ASP A 52 -12.35 34.52 -5.48
CA ASP A 52 -12.88 33.16 -5.41
C ASP A 52 -11.91 32.11 -5.98
N THR A 53 -11.07 32.49 -6.94
CA THR A 53 -10.03 31.65 -7.54
C THR A 53 -9.04 31.11 -6.52
N ASN A 54 -8.66 31.91 -5.51
CA ASN A 54 -7.74 31.46 -4.46
C ASN A 54 -8.39 30.35 -3.64
N TRP A 55 -9.65 30.56 -3.25
CA TRP A 55 -10.40 29.60 -2.44
C TRP A 55 -10.75 28.33 -3.22
N LYS A 56 -10.98 28.44 -4.53
CA LYS A 56 -11.11 27.28 -5.42
C LYS A 56 -9.83 26.44 -5.43
N GLY A 57 -8.67 27.09 -5.58
CA GLY A 57 -7.36 26.42 -5.52
C GLY A 57 -7.14 25.72 -4.18
N LEU A 58 -7.48 26.37 -3.07
CA LEU A 58 -7.39 25.80 -1.73
C LEU A 58 -8.37 24.62 -1.52
N CYS A 59 -9.62 24.72 -2.00
CA CYS A 59 -10.57 23.60 -1.93
C CYS A 59 -10.09 22.38 -2.71
N LYS A 60 -9.58 22.61 -3.93
CA LYS A 60 -8.97 21.55 -4.73
C LYS A 60 -7.76 20.94 -4.02
N LYS A 61 -6.87 21.77 -3.45
CA LYS A 61 -5.63 21.32 -2.79
C LYS A 61 -5.89 20.47 -1.56
N TYR A 62 -6.76 20.92 -0.64
CA TYR A 62 -6.93 20.27 0.66
C TYR A 62 -8.04 19.22 0.67
N TRP A 63 -9.06 19.37 -0.19
CA TRP A 63 -10.30 18.59 -0.13
C TRP A 63 -10.63 17.85 -1.44
N LEU A 64 -9.82 18.04 -2.49
CA LEU A 64 -10.07 17.54 -3.86
C LEU A 64 -11.44 17.97 -4.42
N GLU A 65 -11.96 19.12 -3.99
CA GLU A 65 -13.23 19.64 -4.48
C GLU A 65 -13.01 20.47 -5.75
N THR A 66 -13.73 20.10 -6.81
CA THR A 66 -13.66 20.74 -8.14
C THR A 66 -14.97 21.42 -8.53
N GLU A 67 -16.06 21.07 -7.86
CA GLU A 67 -17.41 21.60 -8.07
C GLU A 67 -17.86 22.44 -6.88
N LEU A 68 -18.64 23.49 -7.16
CA LEU A 68 -19.13 24.40 -6.13
C LEU A 68 -20.62 24.11 -5.86
N PRO A 69 -21.03 23.88 -4.60
CA PRO A 69 -22.43 23.69 -4.27
C PRO A 69 -23.31 24.89 -4.69
N PRO A 70 -24.53 24.66 -5.18
CA PRO A 70 -25.44 25.74 -5.59
C PRO A 70 -25.66 26.77 -4.47
N GLY A 71 -25.60 28.06 -4.83
CA GLY A 71 -25.84 29.15 -3.89
C GLY A 71 -24.70 29.46 -2.91
N THR A 72 -23.51 28.91 -3.12
CA THR A 72 -22.33 29.17 -2.27
C THR A 72 -21.19 29.86 -3.05
N THR A 73 -20.15 30.32 -2.35
CA THR A 73 -18.89 30.80 -2.95
C THR A 73 -17.76 29.85 -2.56
N TRP A 74 -16.67 29.78 -3.32
CA TRP A 74 -15.54 28.92 -2.95
C TRP A 74 -15.01 29.25 -1.56
N ARG A 75 -15.06 30.52 -1.17
CA ARG A 75 -14.68 30.95 0.17
C ARG A 75 -15.61 30.44 1.26
N SER A 76 -16.93 30.54 1.09
CA SER A 76 -17.88 30.05 2.10
C SER A 76 -17.86 28.51 2.16
N HIS A 77 -17.69 27.86 1.01
CA HIS A 77 -17.53 26.41 0.91
C HIS A 77 -16.24 25.94 1.59
N PHE A 78 -15.08 26.57 1.32
CA PHE A 78 -13.84 26.28 2.03
C PHE A 78 -14.01 26.43 3.54
N ARG A 79 -14.70 27.48 4.00
CA ARG A 79 -14.94 27.69 5.43
C ARG A 79 -15.80 26.59 6.04
N ALA A 80 -16.81 26.11 5.32
CA ALA A 80 -17.64 24.99 5.77
C ALA A 80 -16.81 23.70 5.87
N LEU A 81 -16.08 23.34 4.80
CA LEU A 81 -15.20 22.17 4.78
C LEU A 81 -14.12 22.25 5.85
N HIS A 82 -13.47 23.40 6.01
CA HIS A 82 -12.48 23.58 7.06
C HIS A 82 -13.12 23.52 8.46
N GLY A 83 -14.35 24.01 8.64
CA GLY A 83 -15.07 23.86 9.91
C GLY A 83 -15.25 22.38 10.29
N ASP A 84 -15.56 21.56 9.30
CA ASP A 84 -15.92 20.16 9.44
C ASP A 84 -14.70 19.21 9.44
N LEU A 85 -13.72 19.44 8.56
CA LEU A 85 -12.59 18.56 8.25
C LEU A 85 -11.23 19.08 8.71
N ARG A 86 -11.14 20.24 9.39
CA ARG A 86 -9.85 20.83 9.82
C ARG A 86 -8.91 19.87 10.53
N ARG A 87 -9.45 18.90 11.28
CA ARG A 87 -8.65 17.88 11.98
C ARG A 87 -7.75 17.12 11.00
N TYR A 88 -8.25 16.87 9.79
CA TYR A 88 -7.61 16.06 8.78
C TYR A 88 -6.95 16.88 7.67
N VAL A 89 -6.82 18.19 7.81
CA VAL A 89 -6.29 19.08 6.74
C VAL A 89 -4.94 18.63 6.18
N HIS A 90 -4.13 17.94 7.00
CA HIS A 90 -2.80 17.46 6.64
C HIS A 90 -2.80 16.14 5.86
N CYS A 91 -3.89 15.34 5.89
CA CYS A 91 -3.94 13.99 5.30
C CYS A 91 -5.19 13.72 4.44
N TYR A 92 -6.24 14.54 4.54
CA TYR A 92 -7.55 14.28 3.90
C TYR A 92 -7.45 14.11 2.38
N ALA A 93 -6.76 15.02 1.68
CA ALA A 93 -6.60 14.93 0.23
C ALA A 93 -5.93 13.62 -0.19
N GLN A 94 -4.88 13.20 0.52
CA GLN A 94 -4.18 11.94 0.21
C GLN A 94 -5.08 10.73 0.47
N MET A 95 -5.80 10.72 1.59
CA MET A 95 -6.71 9.64 1.94
C MET A 95 -7.92 9.54 0.99
N LYS A 96 -8.50 10.68 0.59
CA LYS A 96 -9.60 10.73 -0.39
C LYS A 96 -9.13 10.23 -1.75
N ALA A 97 -7.97 10.68 -2.22
CA ALA A 97 -7.39 10.17 -3.47
C ALA A 97 -7.15 8.66 -3.42
N ALA A 98 -6.61 8.13 -2.32
CA ALA A 98 -6.41 6.69 -2.15
C ALA A 98 -7.72 5.90 -2.25
N TRP A 99 -8.77 6.34 -1.56
CA TRP A 99 -10.10 5.74 -1.66
C TRP A 99 -10.70 5.83 -3.07
N GLU A 100 -10.52 6.94 -3.78
CA GLU A 100 -10.97 7.09 -5.17
C GLU A 100 -10.24 6.14 -6.12
N LYS A 101 -8.93 5.93 -5.94
CA LYS A 101 -8.14 4.93 -6.69
C LYS A 101 -8.66 3.52 -6.44
N ILE A 102 -8.81 3.14 -5.17
CA ILE A 102 -9.32 1.82 -4.77
C ILE A 102 -10.74 1.62 -5.31
N GLY A 103 -11.63 2.59 -5.12
CA GLY A 103 -13.01 2.53 -5.57
C GLY A 103 -13.14 2.36 -7.08
N ARG A 104 -12.36 3.11 -7.87
CA ARG A 104 -12.29 2.95 -9.34
C ARG A 104 -11.82 1.55 -9.73
N PHE A 105 -10.70 1.09 -9.18
CA PHE A 105 -10.14 -0.23 -9.48
C PHE A 105 -11.14 -1.35 -9.14
N MET A 106 -11.69 -1.33 -7.92
CA MET A 106 -12.62 -2.37 -7.47
C MET A 106 -13.91 -2.35 -8.28
N SER A 107 -14.43 -1.17 -8.64
CA SER A 107 -15.65 -1.10 -9.47
C SER A 107 -15.44 -1.66 -10.86
N GLN A 108 -14.26 -1.48 -11.43
CA GLN A 108 -13.92 -1.95 -12.77
C GLN A 108 -13.62 -3.46 -12.80
N TYR A 109 -12.82 -3.95 -11.85
CA TYR A 109 -12.26 -5.31 -11.92
C TYR A 109 -12.81 -6.27 -10.87
N CYS A 110 -13.32 -5.77 -9.74
CA CYS A 110 -13.70 -6.58 -8.58
C CYS A 110 -15.04 -6.12 -7.97
N PRO A 111 -16.15 -6.16 -8.73
CA PRO A 111 -17.40 -5.47 -8.36
C PRO A 111 -18.04 -5.97 -7.05
N VAL A 112 -17.84 -7.24 -6.70
CA VAL A 112 -18.30 -7.81 -5.42
C VAL A 112 -17.59 -7.13 -4.24
N ILE A 113 -16.27 -6.88 -4.36
CA ILE A 113 -15.49 -6.15 -3.36
C ILE A 113 -15.98 -4.71 -3.29
N ALA A 114 -16.17 -4.04 -4.43
CA ALA A 114 -16.65 -2.66 -4.46
C ALA A 114 -17.98 -2.49 -3.69
N GLN A 115 -18.94 -3.41 -3.89
CA GLN A 115 -20.22 -3.40 -3.20
C GLN A 115 -20.09 -3.65 -1.69
N SER A 116 -19.01 -4.27 -1.23
CA SER A 116 -18.79 -4.57 0.18
C SER A 116 -18.18 -3.41 0.98
N ILE A 117 -17.64 -2.38 0.31
CA ILE A 117 -17.08 -1.18 0.95
C ILE A 117 -18.21 -0.41 1.65
N LYS A 118 -18.02 -0.10 2.94
CA LYS A 118 -19.01 0.60 3.74
C LYS A 118 -18.91 2.11 3.51
N ALA A 119 -20.05 2.80 3.61
CA ALA A 119 -20.07 4.26 3.70
C ALA A 119 -19.29 4.74 4.93
N GLY A 120 -18.84 5.99 4.90
CA GLY A 120 -18.11 6.62 6.01
C GLY A 120 -18.88 6.65 7.34
N THR A 121 -18.14 6.78 8.44
CA THR A 121 -18.71 6.94 9.79
C THR A 121 -18.63 8.39 10.27
N THR A 122 -19.51 8.78 11.20
CA THR A 122 -19.57 10.13 11.75
C THR A 122 -18.52 10.35 12.86
N GLU A 123 -18.20 11.62 13.15
CA GLU A 123 -17.27 11.99 14.23
C GLU A 123 -17.76 11.48 15.60
N GLU A 124 -19.06 11.51 15.87
CA GLU A 124 -19.63 11.07 17.14
C GLU A 124 -19.36 9.58 17.40
N LYS A 125 -19.49 8.76 16.35
CA LYS A 125 -19.18 7.32 16.42
C LYS A 125 -17.70 7.07 16.64
N LEU A 126 -16.84 7.85 16.00
CA LEU A 126 -15.39 7.75 16.16
C LEU A 126 -14.94 8.21 17.55
N ASP A 127 -15.56 9.26 18.11
CA ASP A 127 -15.34 9.71 19.49
C ASP A 127 -15.79 8.68 20.52
N GLU A 128 -16.94 8.02 20.30
CA GLU A 128 -17.37 6.89 21.12
C GLU A 128 -16.37 5.73 21.07
N ALA A 129 -15.84 5.40 19.89
CA ALA A 129 -14.82 4.36 19.73
C ALA A 129 -13.52 4.70 20.48
N GLU A 130 -13.00 5.92 20.34
CA GLU A 130 -11.80 6.39 21.09
C GLU A 130 -12.04 6.34 22.60
N ARG A 131 -13.23 6.77 23.06
CA ARG A 131 -13.60 6.73 24.49
C ARG A 131 -13.67 5.31 25.03
N LYS A 132 -14.25 4.37 24.28
CA LYS A 132 -14.32 2.95 24.67
C LYS A 132 -12.93 2.32 24.81
N LEU A 133 -12.00 2.66 23.92
CA LEU A 133 -10.63 2.14 23.96
C LEU A 133 -9.70 2.87 24.94
N GLY A 134 -10.08 4.07 25.38
CA GLY A 134 -9.19 4.94 26.15
C GLY A 134 -7.91 5.28 25.39
N VAL A 135 -8.02 5.49 24.07
CA VAL A 135 -6.91 5.87 23.18
C VAL A 135 -7.43 6.75 22.06
N ARG A 136 -6.61 7.71 21.63
CA ARG A 136 -6.89 8.54 20.45
C ARG A 136 -6.43 7.80 19.20
N PHE A 137 -7.23 7.86 18.14
CA PHE A 137 -6.78 7.34 16.86
C PHE A 137 -5.84 8.34 16.18
N PRO A 138 -4.85 7.84 15.43
CA PRO A 138 -4.15 8.62 14.43
C PRO A 138 -5.14 9.31 13.48
N ASP A 139 -4.83 10.56 13.12
CA ASP A 139 -5.76 11.37 12.33
C ASP A 139 -5.99 10.80 10.93
N ASP A 140 -4.99 10.15 10.34
CA ASP A 140 -5.07 9.44 9.06
C ASP A 140 -6.01 8.22 9.11
N LEU A 141 -5.88 7.36 10.12
CA LEU A 141 -6.77 6.22 10.34
C LEU A 141 -8.21 6.69 10.56
N ARG A 142 -8.39 7.73 11.37
CA ARG A 142 -9.71 8.28 11.65
C ARG A 142 -10.32 8.93 10.40
N CYS A 143 -9.52 9.64 9.61
CA CYS A 143 -9.92 10.19 8.32
C CYS A 143 -10.37 9.09 7.35
N CYS A 144 -9.65 7.96 7.32
CA CYS A 144 -10.00 6.83 6.48
C CYS A 144 -11.41 6.33 6.78
N TYR A 145 -11.70 6.03 8.06
CA TYR A 145 -13.03 5.58 8.48
C TYR A 145 -14.13 6.61 8.21
N ARG A 146 -13.81 7.90 8.31
CA ARG A 146 -14.74 8.99 8.00
C ARG A 146 -15.13 9.02 6.52
N ILE A 147 -14.21 8.68 5.61
CA ILE A 147 -14.48 8.60 4.17
C ILE A 147 -15.22 7.28 3.84
N HIS A 148 -14.66 6.14 4.27
CA HIS A 148 -15.28 4.82 4.13
C HIS A 148 -14.99 3.96 5.36
N ASN A 149 -16.02 3.40 5.98
CA ASN A 149 -15.88 2.64 7.22
C ASN A 149 -15.46 1.18 7.00
N GLY A 150 -14.33 0.96 6.33
CA GLY A 150 -13.81 -0.37 6.03
C GLY A 150 -14.72 -1.17 5.08
N GLN A 151 -14.62 -2.49 5.18
CA GLN A 151 -15.37 -3.44 4.37
C GLN A 151 -16.35 -4.23 5.26
N ARG A 152 -17.51 -4.61 4.72
CA ARG A 152 -18.29 -5.71 5.31
C ARG A 152 -17.44 -6.98 5.24
N LEU A 153 -17.32 -7.70 6.35
CA LEU A 153 -16.59 -8.97 6.40
C LEU A 153 -17.18 -9.96 5.39
N ALA A 154 -16.46 -10.14 4.29
CA ALA A 154 -16.84 -10.98 3.16
C ALA A 154 -15.58 -11.46 2.45
N SER A 155 -15.68 -12.62 1.80
CA SER A 155 -14.67 -13.11 0.87
C SER A 155 -15.21 -12.91 -0.54
N PRO A 156 -14.49 -12.24 -1.46
CA PRO A 156 -13.11 -11.75 -1.30
C PRO A 156 -12.96 -10.43 -0.55
N GLY A 157 -11.81 -10.27 0.10
CA GLY A 157 -11.43 -9.12 0.92
C GLY A 157 -10.80 -7.98 0.13
N LEU A 158 -11.03 -6.75 0.62
CA LEU A 158 -10.58 -5.51 -0.01
C LEU A 158 -9.06 -5.40 -0.13
N MET A 159 -8.31 -5.98 0.81
CA MET A 159 -6.84 -5.89 0.87
C MET A 159 -6.15 -6.98 0.04
N GLY A 160 -6.90 -7.68 -0.82
CA GLY A 160 -6.39 -8.65 -1.78
C GLY A 160 -6.36 -10.09 -1.29
N SER A 161 -6.12 -10.98 -2.26
CA SER A 161 -6.10 -12.43 -2.09
C SER A 161 -4.74 -13.03 -2.45
N MET A 162 -4.54 -14.28 -2.05
CA MET A 162 -3.46 -15.16 -2.53
C MET A 162 -3.95 -16.60 -2.38
N SER A 163 -3.59 -17.46 -3.34
CA SER A 163 -3.96 -18.87 -3.31
C SER A 163 -2.82 -19.74 -3.77
N ILE A 164 -2.56 -20.82 -3.03
CA ILE A 164 -1.77 -21.99 -3.40
C ILE A 164 -2.56 -23.24 -3.01
N PRO A 165 -2.23 -24.44 -3.54
CA PRO A 165 -3.04 -25.64 -3.30
C PRO A 165 -3.34 -25.96 -1.82
N SER A 166 -2.45 -25.59 -0.89
CA SER A 166 -2.60 -25.84 0.54
C SER A 166 -3.08 -24.64 1.36
N HIS A 167 -3.18 -23.44 0.77
CA HIS A 167 -3.43 -22.20 1.51
C HIS A 167 -4.18 -21.17 0.67
N TYR A 168 -5.30 -20.68 1.19
CA TYR A 168 -6.04 -19.57 0.59
C TYR A 168 -6.14 -18.42 1.59
N ARG A 169 -5.88 -17.22 1.09
CA ARG A 169 -5.89 -15.97 1.83
C ARG A 169 -6.75 -14.96 1.10
N SER A 170 -7.64 -14.29 1.84
CA SER A 170 -8.38 -13.13 1.34
C SER A 170 -8.61 -12.16 2.50
N GLU A 171 -8.01 -10.98 2.40
CA GLU A 171 -7.86 -10.06 3.52
C GLU A 171 -8.85 -8.89 3.45
N SER A 172 -9.68 -8.72 4.48
CA SER A 172 -10.64 -7.62 4.58
C SER A 172 -10.11 -6.48 5.43
N LEU A 173 -10.36 -5.23 5.01
CA LEU A 173 -10.17 -4.06 5.87
C LEU A 173 -11.30 -3.99 6.88
N LEU A 174 -10.98 -4.03 8.17
CA LEU A 174 -11.99 -4.04 9.23
C LEU A 174 -12.67 -2.69 9.36
N ASP A 175 -13.99 -2.72 9.51
CA ASP A 175 -14.74 -1.56 9.95
C ASP A 175 -14.48 -1.25 11.43
N ILE A 176 -14.72 0.00 11.84
CA ILE A 176 -14.32 0.46 13.18
C ILE A 176 -14.94 -0.35 14.33
N GLU A 177 -16.19 -0.79 14.21
CA GLU A 177 -16.89 -1.50 15.29
C GLU A 177 -16.26 -2.89 15.50
N THR A 178 -15.93 -3.57 14.41
CA THR A 178 -15.21 -4.84 14.43
C THR A 178 -13.77 -4.66 14.92
N ALA A 179 -13.08 -3.62 14.46
CA ALA A 179 -11.70 -3.35 14.83
C ALA A 179 -11.54 -3.08 16.34
N ILE A 180 -12.41 -2.25 16.94
CA ILE A 180 -12.34 -1.95 18.37
C ILE A 180 -12.68 -3.17 19.24
N ALA A 181 -13.56 -4.07 18.77
CA ALA A 181 -13.91 -5.28 19.50
C ALA A 181 -12.73 -6.24 19.64
N GLY A 182 -11.79 -6.21 18.70
CA GLY A 182 -10.56 -7.01 18.75
C GLY A 182 -9.35 -6.29 19.34
N PHE A 183 -9.53 -5.13 19.99
CA PHE A 183 -8.43 -4.39 20.62
C PHE A 183 -7.73 -5.24 21.68
N GLN A 184 -6.39 -5.28 21.62
CA GLN A 184 -5.62 -6.27 22.36
C GLN A 184 -5.18 -5.76 23.74
N SER A 185 -5.45 -6.60 24.74
CA SER A 185 -4.93 -6.48 26.11
C SER A 185 -3.90 -7.56 26.45
N ARG A 186 -3.66 -8.52 25.54
CA ARG A 186 -2.70 -9.59 25.72
C ARG A 186 -1.27 -9.07 25.59
N GLU A 187 -0.38 -9.64 26.37
CA GLU A 187 1.04 -9.34 26.31
C GLU A 187 1.61 -9.59 24.91
N GLY A 188 2.49 -8.71 24.47
CA GLY A 188 3.09 -8.70 23.15
C GLY A 188 2.31 -7.89 22.11
N LEU A 189 0.99 -7.70 22.29
CA LEU A 189 0.12 -6.87 21.44
C LEU A 189 -0.68 -5.82 22.23
N GLN A 190 -0.35 -5.56 23.49
CA GLN A 190 -1.11 -4.62 24.30
C GLN A 190 -1.09 -3.24 23.65
N GLY A 191 -2.28 -2.65 23.48
CA GLY A 191 -2.42 -1.35 22.84
C GLY A 191 -2.46 -1.40 21.30
N CYS A 192 -2.48 -2.59 20.72
CA CYS A 192 -2.66 -2.79 19.29
C CYS A 192 -4.12 -3.07 18.94
N MET A 193 -4.56 -2.52 17.81
CA MET A 193 -5.89 -2.74 17.26
C MET A 193 -5.79 -3.54 15.96
N PRO A 194 -6.63 -4.56 15.74
CA PRO A 194 -6.67 -5.24 14.45
C PRO A 194 -7.13 -4.26 13.38
N LEU A 195 -6.42 -4.26 12.26
CA LEU A 195 -6.67 -3.38 11.12
C LEU A 195 -7.33 -4.15 9.98
N THR A 196 -6.89 -5.39 9.75
CA THR A 196 -7.39 -6.27 8.72
C THR A 196 -7.69 -7.65 9.29
N PHE A 197 -8.47 -8.44 8.57
CA PHE A 197 -8.75 -9.83 8.95
C PHE A 197 -8.87 -10.73 7.73
N CYS A 198 -8.17 -11.87 7.77
CA CYS A 198 -8.32 -12.93 6.78
C CYS A 198 -9.30 -13.98 7.32
N LEU A 199 -10.49 -14.10 6.72
CA LEU A 199 -11.56 -14.99 7.19
C LEU A 199 -11.15 -16.47 7.22
N HIS A 200 -10.34 -16.90 6.26
CA HIS A 200 -10.00 -18.33 6.07
C HIS A 200 -8.82 -18.77 6.94
N SER A 201 -7.81 -17.92 7.13
CA SER A 201 -6.62 -18.25 7.92
C SER A 201 -6.67 -17.72 9.36
N GLY A 202 -7.57 -16.77 9.66
CA GLY A 202 -7.64 -16.10 10.95
C GLY A 202 -6.50 -15.09 11.20
N LEU A 203 -5.61 -14.87 10.23
CA LEU A 203 -4.53 -13.88 10.39
C LEU A 203 -5.08 -12.46 10.35
N THR A 204 -4.41 -11.59 11.09
CA THR A 204 -4.77 -10.18 11.29
C THR A 204 -3.52 -9.32 11.19
N GLN A 205 -3.57 -8.21 10.45
CA GLN A 205 -2.61 -7.11 10.67
C GLN A 205 -3.07 -6.25 11.83
N PHE A 206 -2.13 -5.76 12.62
CA PHE A 206 -2.40 -4.83 13.71
C PHE A 206 -1.82 -3.46 13.41
N ILE A 207 -2.48 -2.43 13.92
CA ILE A 207 -1.90 -1.10 14.08
C ILE A 207 -1.62 -0.86 15.58
N ALA A 208 -0.42 -0.39 15.90
CA ALA A 208 -0.08 0.01 17.26
C ALA A 208 -0.67 1.38 17.59
N LEU A 209 -1.62 1.46 18.52
CA LEU A 209 -2.21 2.73 18.96
C LEU A 209 -1.50 3.29 20.20
N LYS A 210 -0.82 2.43 20.97
CA LYS A 210 -0.04 2.79 22.15
C LYS A 210 1.36 2.19 22.07
N ASP A 211 2.30 2.86 22.73
CA ASP A 211 3.67 2.39 22.93
C ASP A 211 3.78 1.44 24.14
N THR A 212 2.82 0.53 24.32
CA THR A 212 2.73 -0.27 25.55
C THR A 212 3.70 -1.45 25.52
N ASP A 213 3.74 -2.21 24.43
CA ASP A 213 4.66 -3.34 24.27
C ASP A 213 5.86 -3.00 23.39
N GLY A 214 6.25 -1.74 23.31
CA GLY A 214 7.41 -1.31 22.54
C GLY A 214 7.18 -1.22 21.03
N HIS A 215 5.99 -1.58 20.54
CA HIS A 215 5.60 -1.29 19.16
C HIS A 215 5.61 0.23 18.94
N LEU A 216 6.18 0.65 17.81
CA LEU A 216 6.16 2.06 17.44
C LEU A 216 4.71 2.49 17.17
N PRO A 217 4.18 3.52 17.85
CA PRO A 217 2.82 3.99 17.57
C PRO A 217 2.64 4.31 16.08
N GLN A 218 1.47 3.96 15.54
CA GLN A 218 1.07 4.07 14.12
C GLN A 218 1.68 3.02 13.18
N SER A 219 2.64 2.20 13.63
CA SER A 219 3.14 1.12 12.79
C SER A 219 2.06 0.09 12.51
N VAL A 220 2.07 -0.43 11.29
CA VAL A 220 1.22 -1.55 10.86
C VAL A 220 2.11 -2.77 10.68
N PHE A 221 1.66 -3.92 11.18
CA PHE A 221 2.47 -5.13 11.19
C PHE A 221 1.64 -6.42 11.23
N TYR A 222 2.24 -7.51 10.78
CA TYR A 222 1.78 -8.86 11.07
C TYR A 222 2.53 -9.42 12.28
N PRO A 223 1.84 -10.02 13.24
CA PRO A 223 2.49 -10.86 14.23
C PRO A 223 3.11 -12.07 13.52
N SER A 224 4.39 -12.33 13.76
CA SER A 224 5.08 -13.52 13.30
C SER A 224 4.64 -14.74 14.12
N GLN A 225 4.60 -15.91 13.48
CA GLN A 225 4.34 -17.16 14.19
C GLN A 225 5.63 -17.61 14.88
N ASP A 226 5.58 -17.87 16.19
CA ASP A 226 6.64 -18.64 16.86
C ASP A 226 6.31 -20.13 16.69
N LEU A 227 7.11 -20.84 15.88
CA LEU A 227 6.90 -22.27 15.65
C LEU A 227 7.52 -23.15 16.76
N THR A 228 8.30 -22.56 17.68
CA THR A 228 8.96 -23.28 18.78
C THR A 228 8.11 -23.32 20.05
N GLN A 229 7.27 -22.32 20.25
CA GLN A 229 6.39 -22.23 21.41
C GLN A 229 4.96 -22.57 20.98
N GLY A 230 4.29 -23.47 21.71
CA GLY A 230 2.89 -23.81 21.48
C GLY A 230 1.94 -22.61 21.64
N PRO A 231 0.61 -22.80 21.69
CA PRO A 231 -0.40 -21.72 21.67
C PRO A 231 -0.38 -20.72 22.85
N ARG A 232 0.67 -20.72 23.69
CA ARG A 232 0.91 -19.84 24.85
C ARG A 232 2.25 -19.08 24.75
N ALA A 233 2.62 -18.60 23.56
CA ALA A 233 3.86 -17.86 23.35
C ALA A 233 3.77 -16.39 23.85
N HIS A 234 4.81 -15.94 24.57
CA HIS A 234 5.17 -14.54 24.86
C HIS A 234 6.31 -14.10 23.91
N PRO A 235 6.72 -12.81 23.94
CA PRO A 235 6.23 -11.72 23.10
C PRO A 235 6.39 -11.99 21.59
N ILE A 236 5.48 -11.42 20.80
CA ILE A 236 5.38 -11.72 19.36
C ILE A 236 6.34 -10.88 18.53
N ASP A 237 7.27 -11.54 17.84
CA ASP A 237 8.05 -11.01 16.73
C ASP A 237 7.11 -10.44 15.64
N ALA A 238 7.53 -9.43 14.87
CA ALA A 238 6.60 -8.74 13.97
C ALA A 238 7.20 -8.40 12.62
N PHE A 239 6.49 -8.74 11.55
CA PHE A 239 6.76 -8.26 10.20
C PHE A 239 6.10 -6.90 10.00
N ILE A 240 6.90 -5.86 9.80
CA ILE A 240 6.44 -4.48 9.64
C ILE A 240 5.98 -4.27 8.20
N THR A 241 4.73 -3.86 8.02
CA THR A 241 4.16 -3.55 6.71
C THR A 241 4.21 -2.06 6.39
N ALA A 242 4.14 -1.19 7.39
CA ALA A 242 4.28 0.26 7.24
C ALA A 242 4.57 0.96 8.57
N ARG A 243 5.04 2.21 8.52
CA ARG A 243 5.29 3.04 9.71
C ARG A 243 4.13 3.95 10.10
N SER A 244 3.19 4.16 9.19
CA SER A 244 1.94 4.89 9.42
C SER A 244 0.78 4.26 8.66
N PHE A 245 -0.45 4.54 9.09
CA PHE A 245 -1.63 4.07 8.36
C PHE A 245 -1.73 4.74 6.98
N LEU A 246 -1.41 6.03 6.89
CA LEU A 246 -1.41 6.78 5.65
C LEU A 246 -0.51 6.12 4.59
N GLU A 247 0.77 5.89 4.92
CA GLU A 247 1.72 5.18 4.05
C GLU A 247 1.18 3.82 3.61
N TRP A 248 0.74 3.00 4.57
CA TRP A 248 0.20 1.67 4.30
C TRP A 248 -0.93 1.67 3.28
N PHE A 249 -1.90 2.59 3.46
CA PHE A 249 -3.11 2.63 2.66
C PHE A 249 -2.88 3.30 1.29
N THR A 250 -2.09 4.38 1.24
CA THR A 250 -1.77 5.04 -0.03
C THR A 250 -0.89 4.18 -0.92
N THR A 251 0.10 3.47 -0.36
CA THR A 251 0.91 2.53 -1.14
C THR A 251 0.04 1.45 -1.75
N TYR A 252 -0.91 0.87 -0.99
CA TYR A 252 -1.85 -0.10 -1.55
C TYR A 252 -2.69 0.47 -2.70
N ALA A 253 -3.19 1.71 -2.55
CA ALA A 253 -3.97 2.38 -3.58
C ALA A 253 -3.15 2.69 -4.85
N ASP A 254 -1.90 3.11 -4.70
CA ASP A 254 -0.98 3.40 -5.79
C ASP A 254 -0.63 2.12 -6.57
N MET A 255 -0.36 1.02 -5.86
CA MET A 255 -0.12 -0.28 -6.48
C MET A 255 -1.30 -0.78 -7.34
N LEU A 256 -2.53 -0.57 -6.89
CA LEU A 256 -3.72 -0.88 -7.67
C LEU A 256 -3.81 -0.01 -8.94
N GLU A 257 -3.61 1.30 -8.80
CA GLU A 257 -3.67 2.24 -9.93
C GLU A 257 -2.60 1.96 -10.99
N ASN A 258 -1.41 1.54 -10.56
CA ASN A 258 -0.29 1.17 -11.42
C ASN A 258 -0.43 -0.24 -12.05
N ASN A 259 -1.52 -0.97 -11.75
CA ASN A 259 -1.73 -2.37 -12.18
C ASN A 259 -0.60 -3.32 -11.72
N GLU A 260 -0.02 -3.08 -10.55
CA GLU A 260 1.04 -3.94 -10.02
C GLU A 260 0.48 -5.30 -9.56
N PHE A 261 -0.79 -5.34 -9.16
CA PHE A 261 -1.50 -6.56 -8.79
C PHE A 261 -2.17 -7.21 -10.00
N VAL A 262 -2.21 -8.54 -10.00
CA VAL A 262 -2.96 -9.30 -11.00
C VAL A 262 -4.35 -9.57 -10.52
N VAL A 263 -5.30 -9.43 -11.43
CA VAL A 263 -6.70 -9.77 -11.17
C VAL A 263 -6.96 -11.19 -11.67
N LEU A 264 -7.31 -12.09 -10.76
CA LEU A 264 -7.76 -13.45 -11.06
C LEU A 264 -9.14 -13.63 -10.43
N ASP A 265 -10.09 -14.19 -11.19
CA ASP A 265 -11.48 -14.43 -10.72
C ASP A 265 -12.14 -13.20 -10.08
N ASN A 266 -11.92 -12.01 -10.66
CA ASN A 266 -12.39 -10.72 -10.17
C ASN A 266 -11.90 -10.37 -8.75
N GLN A 267 -10.66 -10.77 -8.42
CA GLN A 267 -9.99 -10.47 -7.15
C GLN A 267 -8.55 -10.00 -7.39
N PRO A 268 -8.05 -9.02 -6.63
CA PRO A 268 -6.66 -8.60 -6.74
C PRO A 268 -5.77 -9.57 -5.96
N TYR A 269 -4.82 -10.19 -6.64
CA TYR A 269 -3.79 -11.04 -6.06
C TYR A 269 -2.51 -10.22 -5.80
N ARG A 270 -2.00 -10.30 -4.57
CA ARG A 270 -0.85 -9.49 -4.10
C ARG A 270 0.51 -9.99 -4.57
N PHE A 271 0.63 -10.31 -5.85
CA PHE A 271 1.93 -10.55 -6.48
C PHE A 271 2.55 -9.23 -6.91
N PHE A 272 3.84 -9.07 -6.65
CA PHE A 272 4.66 -7.95 -7.05
C PHE A 272 5.47 -8.36 -8.28
N HIS A 273 5.37 -7.57 -9.35
CA HIS A 273 6.20 -7.74 -10.53
C HIS A 273 7.46 -6.90 -10.36
N GLU A 274 8.59 -7.56 -10.11
CA GLU A 274 9.87 -6.87 -10.11
C GLU A 274 10.20 -6.40 -11.54
N PRO A 275 10.55 -5.11 -11.75
CA PRO A 275 10.92 -4.62 -13.07
C PRO A 275 12.05 -5.46 -13.69
N GLY A 276 11.86 -5.91 -14.93
CA GLY A 276 12.83 -6.76 -15.61
C GLY A 276 12.71 -8.27 -15.33
N CYS A 277 11.72 -8.72 -14.55
CA CYS A 277 11.39 -10.14 -14.39
C CYS A 277 10.56 -10.68 -15.57
N GLU A 278 11.04 -10.47 -16.79
CA GLU A 278 10.50 -11.00 -18.03
C GLU A 278 11.65 -11.37 -18.97
N LEU A 279 11.60 -12.56 -19.56
CA LEU A 279 12.62 -13.04 -20.51
C LEU A 279 11.96 -13.79 -21.65
N THR A 280 12.37 -13.52 -22.88
CA THR A 280 11.93 -14.23 -24.09
C THR A 280 13.03 -15.13 -24.63
N THR A 281 12.71 -16.40 -24.89
CA THR A 281 13.57 -17.37 -25.58
C THR A 281 12.74 -18.04 -26.66
N ASP A 282 13.18 -18.01 -27.93
CA ASP A 282 12.51 -18.67 -29.06
C ASP A 282 10.99 -18.42 -29.11
N ASN A 283 10.58 -17.15 -29.11
CA ASN A 283 9.18 -16.70 -29.10
C ASN A 283 8.36 -17.10 -27.86
N ILE A 284 8.96 -17.72 -26.84
CA ILE A 284 8.30 -17.95 -25.56
C ILE A 284 8.78 -16.91 -24.57
N THR A 285 7.84 -16.10 -24.09
CA THR A 285 8.07 -15.14 -23.00
C THR A 285 7.67 -15.76 -21.67
N VAL A 286 8.58 -15.71 -20.70
CA VAL A 286 8.37 -16.08 -19.31
C VAL A 286 8.45 -14.84 -18.44
N SER A 287 7.38 -14.54 -17.69
CA SER A 287 7.37 -13.48 -16.68
C SER A 287 7.05 -14.00 -15.29
N VAL A 288 7.62 -13.35 -14.27
CA VAL A 288 7.49 -13.79 -12.87
C VAL A 288 7.04 -12.65 -11.97
N ALA A 289 6.15 -12.97 -11.04
CA ALA A 289 5.72 -12.09 -9.97
C ALA A 289 5.80 -12.82 -8.62
N THR A 290 6.30 -12.17 -7.57
CA THR A 290 6.54 -12.81 -6.26
C THR A 290 5.66 -12.20 -5.16
N CYS A 291 5.44 -12.93 -4.06
CA CYS A 291 4.68 -12.47 -2.91
C CYS A 291 5.23 -13.13 -1.64
N PHE A 292 5.71 -12.32 -0.70
CA PHE A 292 6.02 -12.81 0.65
C PHE A 292 4.73 -13.10 1.42
N VAL A 293 4.69 -14.21 2.16
CA VAL A 293 3.50 -14.68 2.88
C VAL A 293 3.76 -14.70 4.38
N PRO A 294 3.45 -13.60 5.10
CA PRO A 294 3.61 -13.54 6.56
C PRO A 294 2.87 -14.66 7.31
N GLU A 295 1.73 -15.11 6.79
CA GLU A 295 0.89 -16.18 7.35
C GLU A 295 1.59 -17.53 7.49
N LEU A 296 2.61 -17.78 6.67
CA LEU A 296 3.34 -19.04 6.62
C LEU A 296 4.81 -18.84 6.98
N SER A 297 5.16 -17.65 7.51
CA SER A 297 6.53 -17.26 7.82
C SER A 297 6.73 -17.08 9.32
N SER A 298 7.90 -17.46 9.80
CA SER A 298 8.36 -17.25 11.18
C SER A 298 9.73 -16.59 11.19
N ILE A 299 9.93 -15.69 12.15
CA ILE A 299 11.23 -15.08 12.40
C ILE A 299 12.07 -16.01 13.28
N ASN A 300 11.42 -16.65 14.25
CA ASN A 300 12.02 -17.64 15.13
C ASN A 300 11.17 -18.92 15.17
N PRO A 301 11.68 -20.07 14.67
CA PRO A 301 12.93 -20.20 13.92
C PRO A 301 12.80 -19.49 12.55
N PRO A 302 13.91 -19.11 11.90
CA PRO A 302 13.86 -18.45 10.59
C PRO A 302 13.22 -19.35 9.52
N HIS A 303 12.08 -18.92 8.99
CA HIS A 303 11.38 -19.58 7.89
C HIS A 303 10.56 -18.53 7.13
N PHE A 304 10.99 -18.19 5.92
CA PHE A 304 10.40 -17.12 5.11
C PHE A 304 9.74 -17.72 3.87
N PHE A 305 8.41 -17.71 3.87
CA PHE A 305 7.62 -18.33 2.83
C PHE A 305 7.28 -17.34 1.72
N HIS A 306 7.58 -17.73 0.49
CA HIS A 306 7.34 -16.95 -0.70
C HIS A 306 6.48 -17.74 -1.68
N THR A 307 5.54 -17.04 -2.32
CA THR A 307 4.81 -17.54 -3.46
C THR A 307 5.28 -16.80 -4.71
N TYR A 308 5.23 -17.46 -5.84
CA TYR A 308 5.56 -16.87 -7.12
C TYR A 308 4.56 -17.34 -8.18
N ARG A 309 4.14 -16.41 -9.03
CA ARG A 309 3.34 -16.70 -10.22
C ARG A 309 4.24 -16.59 -11.44
N ILE A 310 4.32 -17.66 -12.20
CA ILE A 310 5.01 -17.68 -13.49
C ILE A 310 3.96 -17.65 -14.59
N THR A 311 4.23 -16.88 -15.63
CA THR A 311 3.39 -16.78 -16.80
C THR A 311 4.25 -17.08 -18.01
N MET A 312 3.78 -17.99 -18.85
CA MET A 312 4.40 -18.38 -20.11
C MET A 312 3.45 -18.03 -21.25
N SER A 313 3.95 -17.35 -22.27
CA SER A 313 3.15 -16.95 -23.43
C SER A 313 3.95 -17.06 -24.73
N MET A 314 3.27 -17.42 -25.81
CA MET A 314 3.79 -17.39 -27.18
C MET A 314 2.94 -16.42 -28.01
N PRO A 315 3.53 -15.48 -28.77
CA PRO A 315 2.76 -14.49 -29.50
C PRO A 315 2.01 -15.12 -30.68
N GLU A 316 0.89 -14.51 -31.09
CA GLU A 316 0.05 -15.00 -32.20
C GLU A 316 0.77 -15.04 -33.55
N HIS A 317 1.84 -14.26 -33.73
CA HIS A 317 2.61 -14.22 -34.98
C HIS A 317 3.71 -15.28 -35.07
N ALA A 318 3.92 -16.08 -34.03
CA ALA A 318 4.78 -17.25 -34.10
C ALA A 318 4.24 -18.27 -35.12
N LEU A 319 5.11 -19.10 -35.66
CA LEU A 319 4.73 -20.10 -36.66
C LEU A 319 4.27 -21.39 -35.96
N GLU A 320 3.32 -22.10 -36.57
CA GLU A 320 2.77 -23.35 -35.99
C GLU A 320 3.86 -24.41 -35.73
N LYS A 321 4.88 -24.47 -36.58
CA LYS A 321 6.05 -25.36 -36.44
C LYS A 321 6.92 -25.07 -35.21
N GLU A 322 6.78 -23.89 -34.60
CA GLU A 322 7.46 -23.51 -33.36
C GLU A 322 6.70 -24.00 -32.12
N SER A 323 5.51 -24.59 -32.30
CA SER A 323 4.73 -25.12 -31.20
C SER A 323 5.51 -26.19 -30.44
N CYS A 324 5.51 -26.09 -29.12
CA CYS A 324 6.25 -26.99 -28.26
C CYS A 324 5.48 -27.27 -26.96
N GLN A 325 5.83 -28.38 -26.31
CA GLN A 325 5.23 -28.81 -25.05
C GLN A 325 6.29 -28.81 -23.95
N LEU A 326 5.92 -28.28 -22.78
CA LEU A 326 6.77 -28.36 -21.60
C LEU A 326 6.92 -29.81 -21.13
N GLU A 327 8.16 -30.24 -20.91
CA GLU A 327 8.50 -31.59 -20.42
C GLU A 327 8.95 -31.56 -18.95
N SER A 328 9.89 -30.67 -18.63
CA SER A 328 10.48 -30.57 -17.29
C SER A 328 10.94 -29.16 -16.96
N ARG A 329 11.27 -28.94 -15.70
CA ARG A 329 11.79 -27.69 -15.15
C ARG A 329 13.05 -27.96 -14.34
N HIS A 330 13.97 -27.01 -14.37
CA HIS A 330 15.16 -26.97 -13.54
C HIS A 330 15.21 -25.64 -12.79
N TRP A 331 15.38 -25.68 -11.47
CA TRP A 331 15.56 -24.49 -10.64
C TRP A 331 16.85 -24.56 -9.84
N ILE A 332 17.49 -23.41 -9.71
CA ILE A 332 18.53 -23.12 -8.74
C ILE A 332 17.97 -22.04 -7.82
N ILE A 333 17.81 -22.37 -6.56
CA ILE A 333 17.35 -21.47 -5.49
C ILE A 333 18.58 -21.10 -4.68
N THR A 334 18.90 -19.82 -4.58
CA THR A 334 20.08 -19.34 -3.85
C THR A 334 19.64 -18.44 -2.69
N ASP A 335 20.05 -18.80 -1.47
CA ASP A 335 19.78 -18.02 -0.26
C ASP A 335 20.74 -16.82 -0.11
N GLU A 336 20.57 -16.00 0.93
CA GLU A 336 21.42 -14.81 1.14
C GLU A 336 22.89 -15.15 1.48
N ASN A 337 23.16 -16.38 1.95
CA ASN A 337 24.47 -16.88 2.30
C ASN A 337 25.19 -17.56 1.11
N GLY A 338 24.52 -17.66 -0.04
CA GLY A 338 25.03 -18.32 -1.23
C GLY A 338 24.83 -19.84 -1.25
N LEU A 339 24.04 -20.40 -0.34
CA LEU A 339 23.65 -21.80 -0.39
C LEU A 339 22.69 -22.04 -1.56
N GLU A 340 23.03 -23.00 -2.42
CA GLU A 340 22.19 -23.38 -3.57
C GLU A 340 21.42 -24.67 -3.29
N GLU A 341 20.12 -24.64 -3.54
CA GLU A 341 19.28 -25.82 -3.69
C GLU A 341 18.90 -26.00 -5.16
N ARG A 342 18.97 -27.24 -5.66
CA ARG A 342 18.60 -27.57 -7.05
C ARG A 342 17.35 -28.43 -7.06
N VAL A 343 16.37 -28.01 -7.85
CA VAL A 343 15.09 -28.70 -7.97
C VAL A 343 14.83 -29.03 -9.44
N ASP A 344 14.87 -30.31 -9.74
CA ASP A 344 14.49 -30.88 -11.04
C ASP A 344 13.13 -31.56 -10.92
N GLY A 345 12.27 -31.38 -11.92
CA GLY A 345 10.98 -32.04 -11.93
C GLY A 345 10.30 -32.03 -13.29
N ARG A 346 9.46 -33.04 -13.54
CA ARG A 346 8.62 -33.06 -14.74
C ARG A 346 7.44 -32.12 -14.60
N GLY A 347 7.03 -31.53 -15.73
CA GLY A 347 5.90 -30.61 -15.79
C GLY A 347 6.08 -29.35 -14.94
N VAL A 348 5.00 -28.61 -14.77
CA VAL A 348 4.83 -27.51 -13.81
C VAL A 348 3.50 -27.72 -13.12
N VAL A 349 3.47 -27.70 -11.78
CA VAL A 349 2.24 -27.96 -10.97
C VAL A 349 1.44 -29.22 -11.35
N GLY A 350 2.10 -30.23 -11.94
CA GLY A 350 1.46 -31.46 -12.42
C GLY A 350 0.97 -31.41 -13.87
N GLU A 351 1.14 -30.28 -14.55
CA GLU A 351 0.70 -30.03 -15.92
C GLU A 351 1.89 -29.96 -16.89
N TYR A 352 1.60 -30.21 -18.18
CA TYR A 352 2.56 -30.20 -19.29
C TYR A 352 2.01 -29.30 -20.40
N PRO A 353 1.99 -27.97 -20.18
CA PRO A 353 1.35 -27.02 -21.08
C PRO A 353 1.96 -27.07 -22.48
N VAL A 354 1.10 -26.86 -23.48
CA VAL A 354 1.47 -26.75 -24.89
C VAL A 354 1.46 -25.27 -25.26
N MET A 355 2.59 -24.78 -25.76
CA MET A 355 2.75 -23.44 -26.29
C MET A 355 2.63 -23.48 -27.80
N CYS A 356 1.49 -23.06 -28.32
CA CYS A 356 1.25 -22.76 -29.75
C CYS A 356 1.08 -21.25 -29.95
N PRO A 357 1.05 -20.73 -31.19
CA PRO A 357 0.86 -19.30 -31.43
C PRO A 357 -0.38 -18.76 -30.71
N GLY A 358 -0.19 -17.73 -29.87
CA GLY A 358 -1.25 -17.14 -29.03
C GLY A 358 -1.50 -17.84 -27.70
N ALA A 359 -0.82 -18.96 -27.41
CA ALA A 359 -0.99 -19.68 -26.15
C ALA A 359 -0.50 -18.87 -24.94
N TYR A 360 -1.23 -19.02 -23.85
CA TYR A 360 -0.95 -18.41 -22.56
C TYR A 360 -1.18 -19.44 -21.45
N PHE A 361 -0.22 -19.60 -20.55
CA PHE A 361 -0.32 -20.48 -19.39
C PHE A 361 0.28 -19.81 -18.16
N SER A 362 -0.44 -19.79 -17.04
CA SER A 362 0.04 -19.21 -15.79
C SER A 362 -0.24 -20.13 -14.62
N TRP A 363 0.71 -20.23 -13.70
CA TRP A 363 0.58 -21.05 -12.50
C TRP A 363 1.25 -20.36 -11.30
N VAL A 364 0.80 -20.74 -10.11
CA VAL A 364 1.37 -20.29 -8.85
C VAL A 364 2.06 -21.47 -8.16
N SER A 365 3.24 -21.22 -7.62
CA SER A 365 3.97 -22.15 -6.76
C SER A 365 4.58 -21.38 -5.59
N CYS A 366 5.26 -22.09 -4.71
CA CYS A 366 5.88 -21.53 -3.52
C CYS A 366 7.26 -22.10 -3.26
N THR A 367 8.04 -21.38 -2.45
CA THR A 367 9.29 -21.85 -1.86
C THR A 367 9.46 -21.24 -0.47
N SER A 368 10.28 -21.87 0.35
CA SER A 368 10.64 -21.40 1.69
C SER A 368 12.14 -21.16 1.76
N LEU A 369 12.52 -20.01 2.33
CA LEU A 369 13.92 -19.66 2.59
C LEU A 369 14.20 -19.67 4.09
N SER A 370 15.41 -20.04 4.49
CA SER A 370 15.91 -19.88 5.86
C SER A 370 16.46 -18.48 6.12
N THR A 371 16.57 -17.66 5.07
CA THR A 371 17.14 -16.32 5.06
C THR A 371 16.10 -15.27 4.63
N THR A 372 16.35 -14.01 4.96
CA THR A 372 15.43 -12.90 4.68
C THR A 372 15.33 -12.54 3.20
N TYR A 373 16.33 -13.00 2.45
CA TYR A 373 16.47 -12.77 1.03
C TYR A 373 16.90 -14.05 0.32
N GLY A 374 16.50 -14.18 -0.94
CA GLY A 374 17.01 -15.19 -1.86
C GLY A 374 16.62 -14.86 -3.29
N ASN A 375 17.11 -15.66 -4.23
CA ASN A 375 16.76 -15.57 -5.63
C ASN A 375 16.57 -16.95 -6.24
N MET A 376 15.85 -16.98 -7.36
CA MET A 376 15.68 -18.19 -8.16
C MET A 376 16.03 -17.90 -9.61
N LYS A 377 16.68 -18.87 -10.24
CA LYS A 377 16.94 -18.90 -11.68
C LYS A 377 16.76 -20.32 -12.21
N GLY A 378 16.44 -20.44 -13.48
CA GLY A 378 16.13 -21.75 -14.03
C GLY A 378 15.73 -21.70 -15.50
N HIS A 379 15.31 -22.87 -15.99
CA HIS A 379 14.79 -23.02 -17.33
C HIS A 379 13.74 -24.14 -17.39
N PHE A 380 12.97 -24.14 -18.47
CA PHE A 380 12.04 -25.19 -18.83
C PHE A 380 12.60 -25.94 -20.04
N ILE A 381 12.49 -27.26 -20.03
CA ILE A 381 12.77 -28.08 -21.21
C ILE A 381 11.47 -28.19 -22.01
N MET A 382 11.52 -27.72 -23.24
CA MET A 382 10.42 -27.73 -24.19
C MET A 382 10.71 -28.75 -25.29
N ARG A 383 9.73 -29.57 -25.65
CA ARG A 383 9.80 -30.47 -26.81
C ARG A 383 9.02 -29.88 -27.98
N ASN A 384 9.68 -29.62 -29.10
CA ASN A 384 9.00 -29.22 -30.33
C ASN A 384 8.01 -30.32 -30.78
N LEU A 385 6.78 -29.93 -31.13
CA LEU A 385 5.73 -30.89 -31.47
C LEU A 385 5.89 -31.52 -32.86
N GLU A 386 6.61 -30.86 -33.78
CA GLU A 386 6.83 -31.34 -35.14
C GLU A 386 8.13 -32.16 -35.24
N THR A 387 9.25 -31.63 -34.74
CA THR A 387 10.57 -32.28 -34.88
C THR A 387 10.89 -33.24 -33.74
N GLY A 388 10.29 -33.02 -32.56
CA GLY A 388 10.62 -33.76 -31.34
C GLY A 388 11.91 -33.28 -30.64
N ASP A 389 12.57 -32.24 -31.17
CA ASP A 389 13.79 -31.67 -30.58
C ASP A 389 13.49 -31.02 -29.22
N LEU A 390 14.49 -31.03 -28.35
CA LEU A 390 14.43 -30.38 -27.03
C LEU A 390 15.15 -29.03 -27.07
N SER A 391 14.53 -28.01 -26.48
CA SER A 391 15.13 -26.69 -26.27
C SER A 391 14.94 -26.20 -24.83
N GLU A 392 15.82 -25.30 -24.39
CA GLU A 392 15.70 -24.62 -23.11
C GLU A 392 14.99 -23.27 -23.29
N VAL A 393 13.95 -23.04 -22.50
CA VAL A 393 13.33 -21.72 -22.35
C VAL A 393 13.69 -21.18 -20.98
N HIS A 394 14.44 -20.09 -20.93
CA HIS A 394 14.96 -19.55 -19.68
C HIS A 394 13.91 -18.73 -18.92
N CYS A 395 13.89 -18.92 -17.60
CA CYS A 395 13.17 -18.02 -16.70
C CYS A 395 14.11 -16.87 -16.29
N PRO A 396 13.64 -15.61 -16.22
CA PRO A 396 14.43 -14.53 -15.65
C PRO A 396 14.81 -14.86 -14.19
N VAL A 397 15.95 -14.34 -13.75
CA VAL A 397 16.30 -14.35 -12.32
C VAL A 397 15.31 -13.45 -11.60
N PHE A 398 14.68 -13.95 -10.54
CA PHE A 398 13.77 -13.16 -9.73
C PHE A 398 14.12 -13.24 -8.25
N HIS A 399 13.87 -12.13 -7.55
CA HIS A 399 14.24 -11.99 -6.15
C HIS A 399 13.05 -12.13 -5.22
N MET A 400 13.34 -12.68 -4.04
CA MET A 400 12.38 -12.85 -2.96
C MET A 400 12.95 -12.17 -1.72
N LYS A 401 12.18 -11.21 -1.20
CA LYS A 401 12.55 -10.38 -0.05
C LYS A 401 11.45 -10.47 0.99
N CYS A 402 11.79 -10.78 2.23
CA CYS A 402 10.84 -10.71 3.32
C CYS A 402 10.50 -9.24 3.63
N LEU A 403 9.40 -9.04 4.37
CA LEU A 403 9.12 -7.71 4.93
C LEU A 403 10.18 -7.35 5.98
N PRO A 404 10.46 -6.04 6.18
CA PRO A 404 11.20 -5.60 7.35
C PRO A 404 10.57 -6.17 8.62
N TYR A 405 11.37 -6.50 9.62
CA TYR A 405 10.85 -7.07 10.84
C TYR A 405 11.54 -6.54 12.08
N VAL A 406 10.92 -6.79 13.24
CA VAL A 406 11.48 -6.52 14.56
C VAL A 406 11.20 -7.70 15.47
N THR A 407 12.23 -8.17 16.16
CA THR A 407 12.06 -9.20 17.19
C THR A 407 11.47 -8.60 18.46
N SER A 408 10.83 -9.43 19.25
CA SER A 408 10.37 -9.11 20.61
C SER A 408 11.50 -8.53 21.48
N VAL A 409 12.70 -9.11 21.40
CA VAL A 409 13.89 -8.67 22.15
C VAL A 409 14.34 -7.27 21.73
N GLU A 410 14.46 -7.01 20.43
CA GLU A 410 14.81 -5.68 19.91
C GLU A 410 13.77 -4.64 20.28
N ARG A 411 12.49 -4.99 20.17
CA ARG A 411 11.36 -4.14 20.53
C ARG A 411 11.39 -3.74 22.01
N GLU A 412 11.68 -4.69 22.90
CA GLU A 412 11.88 -4.40 24.33
C GLU A 412 13.08 -3.48 24.58
N ALA A 413 14.20 -3.71 23.90
CA ALA A 413 15.38 -2.86 24.02
C ALA A 413 15.08 -1.41 23.61
N LEU A 414 14.43 -1.23 22.45
CA LEU A 414 13.99 0.08 21.95
C LEU A 414 12.99 0.77 22.90
N LYS A 415 12.11 0.01 23.57
CA LYS A 415 11.22 0.54 24.60
C LYS A 415 12.02 1.10 25.79
N ARG A 416 12.97 0.33 26.32
CA ARG A 416 13.80 0.75 27.47
C ARG A 416 14.62 2.01 27.15
N GLU A 417 15.18 2.10 25.95
CA GLU A 417 15.91 3.28 25.49
C GLU A 417 15.02 4.52 25.44
N ARG A 418 13.82 4.42 24.87
CA ARG A 418 12.86 5.54 24.81
C ARG A 418 12.38 5.98 26.19
N GLU A 419 12.16 5.04 27.11
CA GLU A 419 11.82 5.35 28.49
C GLU A 419 12.97 6.06 29.22
N ALA A 420 14.23 5.67 28.96
CA ALA A 420 15.40 6.35 29.51
C ALA A 420 15.50 7.79 28.98
N LEU A 421 15.31 8.00 27.68
CA LEU A 421 15.31 9.33 27.06
C LEU A 421 14.20 10.23 27.62
N LYS A 422 12.99 9.70 27.81
CA LYS A 422 11.86 10.43 28.42
C LYS A 422 12.12 10.83 29.88
N LYS A 423 12.90 10.04 30.62
CA LYS A 423 13.29 10.36 32.00
C LYS A 423 14.43 11.38 32.08
N ALA A 424 15.23 11.51 31.02
CA ALA A 424 16.35 12.43 30.93
C ALA A 424 15.94 13.85 30.47
N GLN A 425 14.77 13.97 29.85
CA GLN A 425 14.10 15.24 29.49
C GLN A 425 13.22 15.72 30.63
#